data_AF-A0A2C9KMU5-F1
#
_entry.id   AF-A0A2C9KMU5-F1
#
_cell.length_a   1.000
_cell.length_b   1.000
_cell.length_c   1.000
_cell.angle_alpha   90.00
_cell.angle_beta   90.00
_cell.angle_gamma   90.00
#
_symmetry.space_group_name_H-M   'P 1'
#
loop_
_entity.id
_entity.type
_entity.pdbx_description
1 polymer ?
#
loop_
_entity_poly.entity_id
_entity_poly.type
_entity_poly.pdbx_seq_one_letter_code
_entity_poly.pdbx_strand_id
1 'polypeptide(L)'
;MALDVCCGPGQSTLPLVPLFEKIVGVDISQDLLDHMPKDIPNLTTYMCAAEDLFMIASDSVDLITSGAGLHWLNTEKFFKEAKRVLKPGGTFAAYMFQMEDLCDEEANKAYKEVIRKSF
;
A
#
# COMPACT_ATOMS: atom_id res chain seq x y z
N MET A 1 4.96 14.46 -1.56
CA MET A 1 3.72 13.69 -1.72
C MET A 1 3.92 12.25 -1.28
N ALA A 2 2.85 11.61 -0.82
CA ALA A 2 2.81 10.16 -0.58
C ALA A 2 2.03 9.44 -1.68
N LEU A 3 2.41 8.20 -1.95
CA LEU A 3 1.74 7.28 -2.87
C LEU A 3 1.43 5.98 -2.12
N ASP A 4 0.15 5.60 -2.06
CA ASP A 4 -0.27 4.31 -1.51
C ASP A 4 -0.64 3.37 -2.66
N VAL A 5 0.08 2.25 -2.79
CA VAL A 5 -0.13 1.25 -3.84
C VAL A 5 -0.87 0.04 -3.32
N CYS A 6 -1.77 -0.51 -4.14
CA CYS A 6 -2.81 -1.46 -3.70
C CYS A 6 -3.65 -0.84 -2.58
N CYS A 7 -4.08 0.42 -2.78
CA CYS A 7 -4.69 1.23 -1.72
C CYS A 7 -6.08 0.74 -1.28
N GLY A 8 -6.73 -0.10 -2.10
CA GLY A 8 -8.07 -0.62 -1.83
C GLY A 8 -9.07 0.49 -1.46
N PRO A 9 -9.91 0.29 -0.42
CA PRO A 9 -10.83 1.30 0.05
C PRO A 9 -10.19 2.32 1.02
N GLY A 10 -8.86 2.32 1.16
CA GLY A 10 -8.11 3.40 1.80
C GLY A 10 -7.69 3.20 3.25
N GLN A 11 -7.72 2.00 3.82
CA GLN A 11 -7.30 1.79 5.22
C GLN A 11 -5.84 2.24 5.47
N SER A 12 -4.97 2.05 4.47
CA SER A 12 -3.57 2.49 4.49
C SER A 12 -3.40 3.94 4.03
N THR A 13 -4.30 4.42 3.15
CA THR A 13 -4.23 5.76 2.56
C THR A 13 -4.68 6.86 3.51
N LEU A 14 -5.79 6.64 4.22
CA LEU A 14 -6.42 7.67 5.06
C LEU A 14 -5.51 8.17 6.21
N PRO A 15 -4.71 7.32 6.88
CA PRO A 15 -3.74 7.78 7.86
C PRO A 15 -2.65 8.72 7.30
N LEU A 16 -2.41 8.73 5.98
CA LEU A 16 -1.44 9.61 5.33
C LEU A 16 -1.99 11.02 5.09
N VAL A 17 -3.30 11.18 5.06
CA VAL A 17 -4.00 12.45 4.76
C VAL A 17 -3.51 13.63 5.60
N PRO A 18 -3.36 13.53 6.93
CA PRO A 18 -2.87 14.65 7.74
C PRO A 18 -1.34 14.86 7.66
N LEU A 19 -0.59 13.95 7.03
CA LEU A 19 0.88 13.95 7.04
C LEU A 19 1.50 14.53 5.76
N PHE A 20 0.74 14.57 4.66
CA PHE A 20 1.23 14.99 3.35
C PHE A 20 0.31 16.00 2.67
N GLU A 21 0.90 16.98 2.00
CA GLU A 21 0.16 17.98 1.21
C GLU A 21 -0.56 17.38 0.00
N LYS A 22 -0.10 16.22 -0.47
CA LYS A 22 -0.69 15.49 -1.60
C LYS A 22 -0.52 14.00 -1.39
N ILE A 23 -1.62 13.27 -1.55
CA ILE A 23 -1.70 11.81 -1.47
C ILE A 23 -2.26 11.30 -2.79
N VAL A 24 -1.64 10.25 -3.33
CA VAL A 24 -2.19 9.48 -4.42
C VAL A 24 -2.42 8.05 -3.95
N GLY A 25 -3.62 7.52 -4.16
CA GLY A 25 -3.92 6.10 -4.02
C GLY A 25 -4.04 5.44 -5.39
N VAL A 26 -3.45 4.27 -5.57
CA VAL A 26 -3.65 3.46 -6.79
C VAL A 26 -4.11 2.06 -6.45
N ASP A 27 -5.08 1.58 -7.21
CA ASP A 27 -5.56 0.19 -7.14
C ASP A 27 -6.05 -0.25 -8.52
N ILE A 28 -6.01 -1.55 -8.79
CA ILE A 28 -6.52 -2.10 -10.05
C ILE A 28 -8.05 -2.24 -10.06
N SER A 29 -8.68 -2.18 -8.88
CA SER A 29 -10.11 -2.39 -8.72
C SER A 29 -10.86 -1.07 -8.54
N GLN A 30 -11.60 -0.65 -9.56
CA GLN A 30 -12.50 0.51 -9.44
C GLN A 30 -13.51 0.34 -8.31
N ASP A 31 -14.05 -0.88 -8.13
CA ASP A 31 -15.02 -1.18 -7.08
C ASP A 31 -14.44 -0.90 -5.69
N LEU A 32 -13.15 -1.16 -5.46
CA LEU A 32 -12.50 -0.82 -4.18
C LEU A 32 -12.31 0.70 -4.04
N LEU A 33 -11.87 1.36 -5.11
CA LEU A 33 -11.67 2.81 -5.12
C LEU A 33 -12.98 3.58 -4.90
N ASP A 34 -14.11 3.04 -5.34
CA ASP A 34 -15.43 3.66 -5.14
C ASP A 34 -15.83 3.78 -3.66
N HIS A 35 -15.21 3.00 -2.78
CA HIS A 35 -15.39 3.08 -1.32
C HIS A 35 -14.48 4.12 -0.66
N MET A 36 -13.52 4.69 -1.38
CA MET A 36 -12.66 5.76 -0.87
C MET A 36 -13.50 7.02 -0.58
N PRO A 37 -13.31 7.71 0.56
CA PRO A 37 -13.95 8.99 0.82
C PRO A 37 -13.65 10.03 -0.27
N LYS A 38 -14.69 10.64 -0.84
CA LYS A 38 -14.57 11.56 -1.99
C LYS A 38 -14.28 13.01 -1.60
N ASP A 39 -14.53 13.38 -0.34
CA ASP A 39 -14.43 14.76 0.15
C ASP A 39 -13.09 15.05 0.87
N ILE A 40 -11.99 14.48 0.38
CA ILE A 40 -10.64 14.69 0.92
C ILE A 40 -9.83 15.54 -0.07
N PRO A 41 -9.59 16.83 0.20
CA PRO A 41 -9.06 17.77 -0.79
C PRO A 41 -7.67 17.44 -1.35
N ASN A 42 -6.82 16.81 -0.54
CA ASN A 42 -5.44 16.47 -0.90
C ASN A 42 -5.26 15.01 -1.36
N LEU A 43 -6.34 14.25 -1.53
CA LEU A 43 -6.31 12.86 -1.97
C LEU A 43 -6.82 12.74 -3.41
N THR A 44 -6.10 11.99 -4.24
CA THR A 44 -6.56 11.59 -5.58
C THR A 44 -6.33 10.10 -5.77
N THR A 45 -7.31 9.40 -6.35
CA THR A 45 -7.20 7.96 -6.66
C THR A 45 -7.12 7.71 -8.16
N TYR A 46 -6.33 6.73 -8.58
CA TYR A 46 -6.27 6.26 -9.97
C TYR A 46 -6.49 4.76 -10.04
N MET A 47 -7.34 4.32 -10.98
CA MET A 47 -7.44 2.91 -11.32
C MET A 47 -6.29 2.53 -12.25
N CYS A 48 -5.22 1.95 -11.70
CA CYS A 48 -4.07 1.48 -12.47
C CYS A 48 -3.27 0.43 -11.69
N ALA A 49 -2.39 -0.27 -12.40
CA ALA A 49 -1.42 -1.17 -11.79
C ALA A 49 -0.31 -0.36 -11.10
N ALA A 50 0.24 -0.87 -9.99
CA ALA A 50 1.36 -0.21 -9.31
C ALA A 50 2.67 -0.31 -10.11
N GLU A 51 2.72 -1.24 -11.07
CA GLU A 51 3.81 -1.46 -12.02
C GLU A 51 3.84 -0.43 -13.16
N ASP A 52 2.79 0.38 -13.32
CA ASP A 52 2.67 1.42 -14.35
C ASP A 52 2.08 2.71 -13.76
N LEU A 53 2.95 3.55 -13.20
CA LEU A 53 2.61 4.81 -12.56
C LEU A 53 2.76 5.98 -13.54
N PHE A 54 2.19 5.85 -14.74
CA PHE A 54 2.33 6.82 -15.84
C PHE A 54 1.94 8.26 -15.46
N MET A 55 1.04 8.43 -14.49
CA MET A 55 0.58 9.73 -13.99
C MET A 55 1.54 10.39 -12.98
N ILE A 56 2.57 9.66 -12.54
CA ILE A 56 3.53 10.10 -11.54
C ILE A 56 4.88 10.39 -12.19
N ALA A 57 5.38 11.61 -11.98
CA ALA A 57 6.68 12.03 -12.49
C ALA A 57 7.82 11.28 -11.77
N SER A 58 8.96 11.15 -12.45
CA SER A 58 10.17 10.62 -11.82
C SER A 58 10.62 11.51 -10.66
N ASP A 59 11.27 10.93 -9.66
CA ASP A 59 11.84 11.65 -8.50
C ASP A 59 10.85 12.64 -7.84
N SER A 60 9.58 12.25 -7.68
CA SER A 60 8.52 13.14 -7.18
C SER A 60 7.85 12.67 -5.89
N VAL A 61 8.03 11.40 -5.52
CA VAL A 61 7.38 10.77 -4.36
C VAL A 61 8.35 10.71 -3.17
N ASP A 62 7.89 11.17 -2.01
CA ASP A 62 8.67 11.14 -0.76
C ASP A 62 8.49 9.80 -0.03
N LEU A 63 7.28 9.24 -0.08
CA LEU A 63 6.90 7.98 0.57
C LEU A 63 6.01 7.15 -0.37
N ILE A 64 6.37 5.89 -0.58
CA ILE A 64 5.48 4.87 -1.12
C ILE A 64 5.08 3.92 0.01
N THR A 65 3.78 3.66 0.18
CA THR A 65 3.26 2.64 1.10
C THR A 65 2.60 1.50 0.34
N SER A 66 2.69 0.29 0.90
CA SER A 66 1.86 -0.85 0.49
C SER A 66 1.42 -1.63 1.72
N GLY A 67 0.21 -1.36 2.18
CA GLY A 67 -0.42 -2.04 3.32
C GLY A 67 -1.09 -3.33 2.86
N ALA A 68 -0.52 -4.49 3.23
CA ALA A 68 -1.02 -5.82 2.88
C ALA A 68 -1.21 -6.06 1.36
N GLY A 69 -0.54 -5.27 0.50
CA GLY A 69 -0.73 -5.30 -0.96
C GLY A 69 0.41 -5.89 -1.78
N LEU A 70 1.64 -5.92 -1.22
CA LEU A 70 2.86 -6.23 -1.98
C LEU A 70 2.84 -7.62 -2.65
N HIS A 71 2.14 -8.59 -2.06
CA HIS A 71 2.05 -9.97 -2.58
C HIS A 71 1.23 -10.09 -3.87
N TRP A 72 0.44 -9.06 -4.23
CA TRP A 72 -0.30 -9.02 -5.49
C TRP A 72 0.55 -8.52 -6.68
N LEU A 73 1.70 -7.90 -6.41
CA LEU A 73 2.47 -7.19 -7.42
C LEU A 73 3.49 -8.09 -8.12
N ASN A 74 3.76 -7.79 -9.39
CA ASN A 74 5.01 -8.19 -10.03
C ASN A 74 6.14 -7.34 -9.43
N THR A 75 6.79 -7.87 -8.41
CA THR A 75 7.80 -7.14 -7.61
C THR A 75 8.97 -6.62 -8.44
N GLU A 76 9.41 -7.34 -9.48
CA GLU A 76 10.50 -6.87 -10.34
C GLU A 76 10.10 -5.59 -11.11
N LYS A 77 8.92 -5.59 -11.72
CA LYS A 77 8.41 -4.41 -12.45
C LYS A 77 8.08 -3.27 -11.48
N PHE A 78 7.40 -3.60 -10.39
CA PHE A 78 7.04 -2.64 -9.36
C PHE A 78 8.27 -1.94 -8.79
N PHE A 79 9.34 -2.65 -8.41
CA PHE A 79 10.52 -2.00 -7.84
C PHE A 79 11.27 -1.11 -8.83
N LYS A 80 11.25 -1.42 -10.14
CA LYS A 80 11.77 -0.51 -11.17
C LYS A 80 10.95 0.78 -11.21
N GLU A 81 9.63 0.66 -11.16
CA GLU A 81 8.72 1.80 -11.22
C GLU A 81 8.73 2.63 -9.92
N ALA A 82 8.73 1.98 -8.76
CA ALA A 82 8.90 2.60 -7.46
C ALA A 82 10.22 3.38 -7.38
N LYS A 83 11.32 2.80 -7.88
CA LYS A 83 12.61 3.49 -7.97
C LYS A 83 12.56 4.70 -8.90
N ARG A 84 11.81 4.64 -10.01
CA ARG A 84 11.66 5.76 -10.94
C ARG A 84 10.95 6.95 -10.27
N VAL A 85 9.86 6.69 -9.55
CA VAL A 85 9.02 7.76 -8.98
C VAL A 85 9.52 8.29 -7.63
N LEU A 86 10.24 7.47 -6.85
CA LEU A 86 10.81 7.89 -5.58
C LEU A 86 11.90 8.96 -5.79
N LYS A 87 11.85 10.02 -5.00
CA LYS A 87 12.96 10.97 -4.87
C LYS A 87 14.23 10.27 -4.37
N PRO A 88 15.42 10.83 -4.66
CA PRO A 88 16.63 10.46 -3.91
C PRO A 88 16.40 10.64 -2.40
N GLY A 89 16.58 9.56 -1.63
CA GLY A 89 16.29 9.54 -0.18
C GLY A 89 14.82 9.30 0.20
N GLY A 90 13.93 9.12 -0.78
CA GLY A 90 12.55 8.70 -0.56
C GLY A 90 12.45 7.28 -0.01
N THR A 91 11.34 6.95 0.63
CA THR A 91 11.15 5.67 1.33
C THR A 91 10.05 4.83 0.67
N PHE A 92 10.31 3.53 0.53
CA PHE A 92 9.27 2.53 0.32
C PHE A 92 9.04 1.76 1.63
N ALA A 93 7.79 1.71 2.08
CA ALA A 93 7.37 0.97 3.26
C ALA A 93 6.28 -0.04 2.89
N ALA A 94 6.59 -1.32 3.02
CA ALA A 94 5.61 -2.39 2.96
C ALA A 94 5.35 -2.92 4.36
N TYR A 95 4.09 -3.12 4.71
CA TYR A 95 3.68 -3.65 6.00
C TYR A 95 2.48 -4.55 5.88
N MET A 96 2.36 -5.48 6.81
CA MET A 96 1.21 -6.38 6.93
C MET A 96 0.88 -6.52 8.41
N PHE A 97 -0.38 -6.73 8.72
CA PHE A 97 -0.80 -7.04 10.08
C PHE A 97 -0.66 -8.55 10.32
N GLN A 98 -0.22 -8.90 11.53
CA GLN A 98 -0.22 -10.27 12.02
C GLN A 98 -1.35 -10.41 13.03
N MET A 99 -2.10 -11.51 12.99
CA MET A 99 -3.02 -11.82 14.07
C MET A 99 -2.23 -12.30 15.29
N GLU A 100 -2.39 -11.65 16.43
CA GLU A 100 -1.69 -12.05 17.67
C GLU A 100 -2.33 -13.28 18.31
N ASP A 101 -3.67 -13.33 18.37
CA ASP A 101 -4.42 -14.45 18.93
C ASP A 101 -5.67 -14.75 18.10
N LEU A 102 -5.87 -16.02 17.78
CA LEU A 102 -7.13 -16.53 17.24
C LEU A 102 -8.14 -16.73 18.40
N CYS A 103 -9.44 -16.58 18.10
CA CYS A 103 -10.51 -16.73 19.09
C CYS A 103 -10.61 -18.14 19.68
N ASP A 104 -10.03 -19.13 19.02
CA ASP A 104 -10.01 -20.53 19.44
C ASP A 104 -8.59 -20.92 19.88
N GLU A 105 -8.47 -21.48 21.09
CA GLU A 105 -7.16 -21.81 21.67
C GLU A 105 -6.42 -22.91 20.90
N GLU A 106 -7.12 -23.90 20.35
CA GLU A 106 -6.50 -24.98 19.57
C GLU A 106 -5.98 -24.47 18.24
N ALA A 107 -6.79 -23.67 17.54
CA ALA A 107 -6.39 -22.97 16.33
C ALA A 107 -5.20 -22.04 16.61
N ASN A 108 -5.21 -21.32 17.74
CA ASN A 108 -4.12 -20.42 18.12
C ASN A 108 -2.82 -21.18 18.39
N LYS A 109 -2.87 -22.36 19.03
CA LYS A 109 -1.71 -23.24 19.20
C LYS A 109 -1.16 -23.71 17.85
N ALA A 110 -2.02 -24.21 16.96
CA ALA A 110 -1.61 -24.65 15.63
C ALA A 110 -1.01 -23.50 14.79
N TYR A 111 -1.63 -22.33 14.83
CA TYR A 111 -1.14 -21.12 14.15
C TYR A 111 0.24 -20.71 14.66
N LYS A 112 0.45 -20.67 15.98
CA LYS A 112 1.74 -20.34 16.59
C LYS A 112 2.83 -21.35 16.27
N GLU A 113 2.50 -22.64 16.13
CA GLU A 113 3.45 -23.67 15.69
C GLU A 113 3.87 -23.50 14.22
N VAL A 114 2.93 -23.16 13.33
CA VAL A 114 3.22 -22.93 11.92
C VAL A 114 4.09 -21.70 11.74
N ILE A 115 3.72 -20.57 12.36
CA ILE A 115 4.47 -19.31 12.22
C ILE A 115 5.88 -19.39 12.79
N ARG A 116 6.08 -20.04 13.96
CA ARG A 116 7.42 -20.20 14.55
C ARG A 116 8.40 -20.98 13.68
N LYS A 117 7.93 -21.80 12.74
CA LYS A 117 8.80 -22.58 11.84
C LYS A 117 9.15 -21.82 10.55
N SER A 118 8.51 -20.68 10.30
CA SER A 118 8.69 -19.89 9.08
C SER A 118 9.72 -18.76 9.23
N PHE A 119 10.35 -18.63 10.40
CA PHE A 119 11.43 -17.70 10.72
C PHE A 119 12.52 -18.41 11.54
#